data_AF-A0A8X6VHP3-F1
#
_entry.id   AF-A0A8X6VHP3-F1
#
_cell.length_a   1.000
_cell.length_b   1.000
_cell.length_c   1.000
_cell.angle_alpha   90.00
_cell.angle_beta   90.00
_cell.angle_gamma   90.00
#
_symmetry.space_group_name_H-M   'P 1'
#
loop_
_entity.id
_entity.type
_entity.pdbx_description
1 polymer ?
#
loop_
_entity_poly.entity_id
_entity_poly.type
_entity_poly.pdbx_seq_one_letter_code
_entity_poly.pdbx_strand_id
1 'polypeptide(L)'
;MLNGRTELHIFDRGSVTGDRYCEEVLLPHVRLFRGVIGPDFIFMDDNVRPRQTLAVEELLEKHLHDPENTQQLKLVLIEEWAFLPQEMLHQLVLSMRRRCEATIAVRRGHLPY
;
A
#
# COMPACT_ATOMS: atom_id res chain seq x y z
N MET A 1 5.91 -3.75 -20.77
CA MET A 1 5.25 -4.58 -19.74
C MET A 1 5.03 -3.70 -18.52
N LEU A 2 3.81 -3.60 -18.02
CA LEU A 2 3.58 -2.96 -16.72
C LEU A 2 4.26 -3.85 -15.68
N ASN A 3 5.33 -3.34 -15.10
CA ASN A 3 6.21 -4.00 -14.14
C ASN A 3 5.54 -4.18 -12.77
N GLY A 4 4.22 -4.39 -12.70
CA GLY A 4 3.45 -4.73 -11.49
C GLY A 4 3.36 -3.66 -10.39
N ARG A 5 4.31 -2.72 -10.32
CA ARG A 5 4.40 -1.66 -9.30
C ARG A 5 3.91 -0.33 -9.83
N THR A 6 3.04 0.33 -9.08
CA THR A 6 2.62 1.71 -9.31
C THR A 6 3.58 2.70 -8.66
N GLU A 7 3.49 3.97 -9.03
CA GLU A 7 4.18 5.04 -8.32
C GLU A 7 3.65 5.17 -6.88
N LEU A 8 4.52 5.62 -5.97
CA LEU A 8 4.14 5.96 -4.59
C LEU A 8 3.63 7.41 -4.59
N HIS A 9 2.32 7.60 -4.38
CA HIS A 9 1.74 8.92 -4.23
C HIS A 9 1.82 9.40 -2.78
N ILE A 10 2.39 10.58 -2.55
CA ILE A 10 2.48 11.19 -1.22
C ILE A 10 1.61 12.44 -1.17
N PHE A 11 0.61 12.44 -0.30
CA PHE A 11 -0.21 13.62 -0.05
C PHE A 11 0.59 14.67 0.75
N ASP A 12 0.73 15.88 0.20
CA ASP A 12 1.56 16.91 0.82
C ASP A 12 0.99 17.48 2.12
N ARG A 13 -0.34 17.69 2.19
CA ARG A 13 -1.07 18.22 3.35
C ARG A 13 -2.53 17.77 3.36
N GLY A 14 -3.17 17.85 4.53
CA GLY A 14 -4.60 17.60 4.71
C GLY A 14 -4.96 16.11 4.77
N SER A 15 -6.20 15.81 5.12
CA SER A 15 -6.71 14.43 5.13
C SER A 15 -6.96 13.92 3.70
N VAL A 16 -6.88 12.60 3.55
CA VAL A 16 -7.30 11.90 2.32
C VAL A 16 -8.82 11.79 2.35
N THR A 17 -9.50 12.69 1.65
CA THR A 17 -10.95 12.62 1.43
C THR A 17 -11.27 11.71 0.25
N GLY A 18 -12.53 11.29 0.12
CA GLY A 18 -12.96 10.47 -1.02
C GLY A 18 -12.66 11.10 -2.37
N ASP A 19 -12.91 12.41 -2.52
CA ASP A 19 -12.66 13.13 -3.78
C ASP A 19 -11.16 13.17 -4.11
N ARG A 20 -10.32 13.46 -3.13
CA ARG A 20 -8.86 13.46 -3.31
C ARG A 20 -8.32 12.07 -3.64
N TYR A 21 -8.85 11.03 -3.00
CA TYR A 21 -8.47 9.66 -3.32
C TYR A 21 -8.86 9.29 -4.76
N CYS A 22 -10.04 9.71 -5.23
CA CYS A 22 -10.47 9.51 -6.60
C CYS A 22 -9.57 10.24 -7.60
N GLU A 23 -9.31 11.54 -7.40
CA GLU A 23 -8.59 12.40 -8.33
C GLU A 23 -7.08 12.14 -8.36
N GLU A 24 -6.47 11.96 -7.19
CA GLU A 24 -5.03 11.85 -7.06
C GLU A 24 -4.53 10.40 -7.15
N VAL A 25 -5.38 9.39 -6.88
CA VAL A 25 -4.96 7.97 -6.85
C VAL A 25 -5.72 7.08 -7.85
N LEU A 26 -7.05 7.02 -7.77
CA LEU A 26 -7.82 6.06 -8.57
C LEU A 26 -7.81 6.40 -10.07
N LEU A 27 -8.01 7.68 -10.42
CA LEU A 27 -8.04 8.11 -11.81
C LEU A 27 -6.68 7.99 -12.51
N PRO A 28 -5.55 8.44 -11.93
CA PRO A 28 -4.26 8.39 -12.60
C PRO A 28 -3.69 6.99 -12.66
N HIS A 29 -3.94 6.15 -11.65
CA HIS A 29 -3.29 4.84 -11.56
C HIS A 29 -4.28 3.71 -11.86
N VAL A 30 -5.32 3.53 -11.06
CA VAL A 30 -6.21 2.35 -11.13
C VAL A 30 -6.98 2.28 -12.44
N ARG A 31 -7.48 3.42 -12.94
CA ARG A 31 -8.22 3.47 -14.21
C ARG A 31 -7.36 3.03 -15.40
N LEU A 32 -6.07 3.36 -15.40
CA LEU A 32 -5.14 2.94 -16.45
C LEU A 32 -4.99 1.42 -16.46
N PHE A 33 -4.77 0.79 -15.30
CA PHE A 33 -4.65 -0.67 -15.20
C PHE A 33 -5.94 -1.38 -15.61
N ARG A 34 -7.10 -0.88 -15.20
CA ARG A 34 -8.39 -1.42 -15.63
C ARG A 34 -8.57 -1.35 -17.15
N GLY A 35 -8.12 -0.26 -17.79
CA GLY A 35 -8.17 -0.11 -19.24
C GLY A 35 -7.27 -1.11 -19.99
N VAL A 36 -6.14 -1.48 -19.41
CA VAL A 36 -5.18 -2.41 -20.02
C VAL A 36 -5.52 -3.88 -19.74
N ILE A 37 -5.90 -4.21 -18.50
CA ILE A 37 -6.18 -5.59 -18.06
C ILE A 37 -7.62 -6.02 -18.44
N GLY A 38 -8.56 -5.08 -18.48
CA GLY A 38 -9.92 -5.34 -18.91
C GLY A 38 -10.80 -5.98 -17.82
N PRO A 39 -11.76 -6.84 -18.19
CA PRO A 39 -12.82 -7.32 -17.28
C PRO A 39 -12.31 -8.18 -16.12
N ASP A 40 -11.11 -8.77 -16.25
CA ASP A 40 -10.50 -9.59 -15.20
C ASP A 40 -9.77 -8.76 -14.12
N PHE A 41 -9.74 -7.43 -14.26
CA PHE A 41 -9.13 -6.55 -13.28
C PHE A 41 -9.91 -6.56 -11.96
N ILE A 42 -9.25 -6.96 -10.88
CA ILE A 42 -9.79 -6.91 -9.52
C ILE A 42 -9.08 -5.79 -8.76
N PHE A 43 -9.85 -4.78 -8.36
CA PHE A 43 -9.37 -3.77 -7.42
C PHE A 43 -9.64 -4.25 -5.99
N MET A 44 -8.60 -4.28 -5.17
CA MET A 44 -8.66 -4.64 -3.76
C MET A 44 -7.99 -3.55 -2.94
N ASP A 45 -8.69 -3.08 -1.92
CA ASP A 45 -8.25 -2.02 -1.03
C ASP A 45 -8.75 -2.32 0.39
N ASP A 46 -8.25 -1.59 1.39
CA ASP A 46 -8.77 -1.68 2.74
C ASP A 46 -10.10 -0.91 2.91
N ASN A 47 -10.79 -1.15 4.03
CA ASN A 47 -12.03 -0.44 4.38
C ASN A 47 -11.77 0.75 5.32
N VAL A 48 -10.53 1.24 5.42
CA VAL A 48 -10.08 2.10 6.51
C VAL A 48 -10.35 3.58 6.19
N ARG A 49 -11.17 4.23 7.02
CA ARG A 49 -11.06 5.69 7.23
C ARG A 49 -9.85 5.96 8.10
N PRO A 50 -9.09 7.07 7.93
CA PRO A 50 -7.82 7.30 8.62
C PRO A 50 -7.92 6.94 10.10
N ARG A 51 -7.26 5.84 10.49
CA ARG A 51 -7.38 5.26 11.83
C ARG A 51 -6.09 5.56 12.57
N GLN A 52 -6.16 6.52 13.48
CA GLN A 52 -5.12 6.73 14.49
C GLN A 52 -5.31 5.63 15.53
N THR A 53 -4.40 4.65 15.55
CA THR A 53 -4.38 3.58 16.55
C THR A 53 -3.03 3.55 17.24
N LEU A 54 -3.01 3.25 18.54
CA LEU A 54 -1.81 3.15 19.39
C LEU A 54 -0.68 2.29 18.78
N ALA A 55 -1.01 1.23 18.04
CA ALA A 55 -0.01 0.40 17.36
C ALA A 55 0.75 1.14 16.24
N VAL A 56 0.15 2.17 15.64
CA VAL A 56 0.80 3.04 14.65
C VAL A 56 1.78 3.97 15.35
N GLU A 57 1.42 4.51 16.52
CA GLU A 57 2.32 5.34 17.33
C GLU A 57 3.52 4.54 17.84
N GLU A 58 3.32 3.30 18.29
CA GLU A 58 4.39 2.42 18.75
C GLU A 58 5.35 2.00 17.62
N LEU A 59 4.86 1.87 16.38
CA LEU A 59 5.68 1.57 15.21
C LEU A 59 6.53 2.78 14.79
N LEU A 60 5.99 4.01 14.91
CA LEU A 60 6.68 5.25 14.54
C LEU A 60 7.91 5.53 15.40
N GLU A 61 7.94 5.03 16.64
CA GLU A 61 9.09 5.14 17.56
C GLU A 61 10.26 4.21 17.21
N LYS A 62 10.13 3.36 16.18
CA LYS A 62 11.07 2.26 15.91
C LYS A 62 11.73 2.35 14.52
N HIS A 63 12.44 3.43 14.21
CA HIS A 63 13.25 3.50 12.99
C HIS A 63 14.73 3.88 13.25
N LEU A 64 15.60 3.36 12.37
CA LEU A 64 17.06 3.35 12.48
C LEU A 64 17.74 4.50 11.71
N HIS A 65 16.96 5.34 11.04
CA HIS A 65 17.41 6.56 10.35
C HIS A 65 16.32 7.62 10.49
N ASP A 66 16.55 8.60 11.36
CA ASP A 66 15.60 9.67 11.62
C ASP A 66 15.71 10.74 10.52
N PRO A 67 14.73 10.88 9.61
CA PRO A 67 14.73 11.97 8.66
C PRO A 67 14.54 13.30 9.40
N GLU A 68 15.39 14.29 9.11
CA GLU A 68 15.41 15.57 9.83
C GLU A 68 14.22 16.47 9.45
N ASN A 69 13.55 16.17 8.33
CA ASN A 69 12.37 16.88 7.86
C ASN A 69 11.50 16.03 6.93
N THR A 70 10.27 16.50 6.67
CA THR A 70 9.30 15.80 5.81
C THR A 70 9.80 15.63 4.38
N GLN A 71 10.66 16.52 3.87
CA GLN A 71 11.18 16.41 2.51
C GLN A 71 12.20 15.27 2.40
N GLN A 72 13.10 15.15 3.38
CA GLN A 72 14.02 14.02 3.46
C GLN A 72 13.26 12.70 3.62
N LEU A 73 12.24 12.65 4.49
CA LEU A 73 11.40 11.46 4.65
C LEU A 73 10.76 11.04 3.31
N LYS A 74 10.20 12.00 2.55
CA LYS A 74 9.61 11.72 1.23
C LYS A 74 10.62 11.11 0.27
N LEU A 75 11.83 11.65 0.21
CA LEU A 75 12.89 11.17 -0.67
C LEU A 75 13.30 9.74 -0.31
N VAL A 76 13.51 9.47 0.99
CA VAL A 76 13.84 8.12 1.49
C VAL A 76 12.73 7.13 1.12
N LEU A 77 11.46 7.49 1.33
CA LEU A 77 10.33 6.60 1.00
C LEU A 77 10.23 6.30 -0.50
N ILE A 78 10.47 7.29 -1.36
CA ILE A 78 10.46 7.11 -2.82
C ILE A 78 11.62 6.21 -3.25
N GLU A 79 12.81 6.41 -2.68
CA GLU A 79 14.00 5.62 -2.97
C GLU A 79 13.80 4.16 -2.55
N GLU A 80 13.41 3.92 -1.30
CA GLU A 80 13.10 2.58 -0.78
C GLU A 80 12.04 1.88 -1.63
N TRP A 81 10.95 2.59 -1.97
CA TRP A 81 9.91 2.06 -2.86
C TRP A 81 10.45 1.66 -4.23
N ALA A 82 11.36 2.46 -4.80
CA ALA A 82 11.99 2.20 -6.09
C ALA A 82 12.93 0.98 -6.05
N PHE A 83 13.57 0.72 -4.90
CA PHE A 83 14.47 -0.42 -4.69
C PHE A 83 13.78 -1.74 -4.35
N LEU A 84 12.50 -1.74 -3.98
CA LEU A 84 11.78 -2.98 -3.71
C LEU A 84 11.81 -3.95 -4.91
N PRO A 85 12.27 -5.20 -4.73
CA PRO A 85 12.31 -6.17 -5.80
C PRO A 85 10.92 -6.52 -6.33
N GLN A 86 10.74 -6.53 -7.66
CA GLN A 86 9.47 -6.94 -8.27
C GLN A 86 9.08 -8.37 -7.96
N GLU A 87 10.07 -9.26 -7.86
CA GLU A 87 9.83 -10.65 -7.47
C GLU A 87 9.19 -10.73 -6.09
N MET A 88 9.62 -9.88 -5.15
CA MET A 88 9.04 -9.84 -3.82
C MET A 88 7.56 -9.42 -3.89
N LEU A 89 7.23 -8.36 -4.64
CA LEU A 89 5.85 -7.92 -4.83
C LEU A 89 5.00 -9.02 -5.48
N HIS A 90 5.54 -9.72 -6.48
CA HIS A 90 4.86 -10.83 -7.14
C HIS A 90 4.58 -11.99 -6.18
N GLN A 91 5.58 -12.41 -5.40
CA GLN A 91 5.42 -13.47 -4.40
C GLN A 91 4.41 -13.11 -3.31
N LEU A 92 4.33 -11.84 -2.91
CA LEU A 92 3.33 -11.36 -1.96
C LEU A 92 1.90 -11.50 -2.52
N VAL A 93 1.70 -11.16 -3.80
CA VAL A 93 0.40 -11.36 -4.48
C VAL A 93 0.06 -12.84 -4.58
N LEU A 94 1.00 -13.68 -5.04
CA LEU A 94 0.79 -15.13 -5.14
C LEU A 94 0.51 -15.79 -3.78
N SER A 95 1.07 -15.25 -2.69
CA SER A 95 0.84 -15.77 -1.34
C SER A 95 -0.59 -15.57 -0.82
N MET A 96 -1.41 -14.72 -1.46
CA MET A 96 -2.73 -14.31 -0.95
C MET A 96 -3.61 -15.50 -0.60
N ARG A 97 -3.69 -16.51 -1.49
CA ARG A 97 -4.50 -17.71 -1.25
C ARG A 97 -4.11 -18.41 0.05
N ARG A 98 -2.81 -18.64 0.26
CA ARG A 98 -2.29 -19.29 1.48
C ARG A 98 -2.64 -18.49 2.74
N ARG A 99 -2.53 -17.16 2.68
CA ARG A 99 -2.89 -16.29 3.80
C ARG A 99 -4.38 -16.33 4.11
N CYS A 100 -5.24 -16.31 3.08
CA CYS A 100 -6.68 -16.49 3.25
C CYS A 100 -7.03 -17.85 3.87
N GLU A 101 -6.41 -18.93 3.39
CA GLU A 101 -6.60 -20.28 3.92
C GLU A 101 -6.17 -20.38 5.39
N ALA A 102 -5.04 -19.78 5.76
CA ALA A 102 -4.60 -19.69 7.15
C ALA A 102 -5.63 -18.97 8.03
N THR A 103 -6.19 -17.84 7.56
CA THR A 103 -7.19 -17.07 8.33
C THR A 103 -8.47 -17.87 8.54
N ILE A 104 -8.88 -18.65 7.54
CA ILE A 104 -10.02 -19.56 7.64
C ILE A 104 -9.73 -20.67 8.66
N ALA A 105 -8.53 -21.26 8.62
CA ALA A 105 -8.13 -22.32 9.53
C ALA A 105 -8.18 -21.89 11.01
N VAL A 106 -7.86 -20.63 11.31
CA VAL A 106 -7.95 -20.07 12.68
C VAL A 106 -9.33 -19.48 13.01
N ARG A 107 -10.37 -19.79 12.22
CA ARG A 107 -11.76 -19.28 12.40
C ARG A 107 -11.82 -17.75 12.53
N ARG A 108 -11.07 -17.02 11.70
CA ARG A 108 -10.94 -15.55 11.74
C ARG A 108 -10.24 -14.98 12.99
N GLY A 109 -9.54 -15.82 13.75
CA GLY A 109 -8.59 -15.37 14.77
C GLY A 109 -7.44 -14.56 14.18
N HIS A 110 -6.72 -13.83 15.03
CA HIS A 110 -5.55 -13.05 14.61
C HIS A 110 -4.42 -13.99 14.18
N LEU A 111 -3.83 -13.71 13.03
CA LEU A 111 -2.61 -14.36 12.56
C LEU A 111 -1.43 -13.40 12.74
N PRO A 112 -0.26 -13.90 13.16
CA PRO A 112 0.96 -13.11 13.23
C PRO A 112 1.48 -12.91 11.80
N TYR A 113 0.93 -11.92 11.11
CA TYR A 113 1.47 -11.37 9.87
C TYR A 113 1.84 -9.92 10.08
#